data_AF-A0A662X1K3-F1
#
_entry.id   AF-A0A662X1K3-F1
#
_cell.length_a   1.000
_cell.length_b   1.000
_cell.length_c   1.000
_cell.angle_alpha   90.00
_cell.angle_beta   90.00
_cell.angle_gamma   90.00
#
_symmetry.space_group_name_H-M   'P 1'
#
loop_
_entity.id
_entity.type
_entity.pdbx_description
1 polymer ?
#
loop_
_entity_poly.entity_id
_entity_poly.type
_entity_poly.pdbx_seq_one_letter_code
_entity_poly.pdbx_strand_id
1 'polypeptide(L)'
;MTALVALNAAVKTFSTCSTILFLKFFITVSIQGGKSFAAGARPPEDNGMNQEGMPPQTYGLLEDGASVSESLKQAKAIDYRWKRVVQNDLETIPLGLLVFIGSVVVGGQEETNCVLMGVFTAARIAHTFAYVNQKQPHRALLWFLGQLCVLASGLNGFISFLI
;
A
#
# COMPACT_ATOMS: atom_id res chain seq x y z
N MET A 1 0.96 16.33 -32.81
CA MET A 1 1.19 15.28 -31.79
C MET A 1 2.65 15.30 -31.32
N THR A 2 3.14 16.48 -30.91
CA THR A 2 4.55 16.74 -30.51
C THR A 2 4.58 17.91 -29.52
N ALA A 3 3.72 17.79 -28.50
CA ALA A 3 3.81 18.51 -27.24
C ALA A 3 3.48 17.46 -26.19
N LEU A 4 4.35 16.44 -26.11
CA LEU A 4 4.23 15.31 -25.19
C LEU A 4 4.25 15.89 -23.78
N VAL A 5 3.07 16.23 -23.28
CA VAL A 5 2.79 16.71 -21.94
C VAL A 5 3.65 17.94 -21.59
N ALA A 6 3.12 19.15 -21.85
CA ALA A 6 3.64 20.32 -21.14
C ALA A 6 3.76 19.95 -19.65
N LEU A 7 4.90 20.24 -19.03
CA LEU A 7 5.28 19.86 -17.67
C LEU A 7 4.36 20.55 -16.65
N ASN A 8 3.07 20.25 -16.71
CA ASN A 8 2.01 20.81 -15.92
C ASN A 8 2.06 20.21 -14.52
N ALA A 9 1.52 20.93 -13.55
CA ALA A 9 1.56 20.54 -12.15
C ALA A 9 0.96 19.15 -11.95
N ALA A 10 -0.06 18.75 -12.71
CA ALA A 10 -0.66 17.41 -12.58
C ALA A 10 0.36 16.29 -12.85
N VAL A 11 1.19 16.41 -13.88
CA VAL A 11 2.18 15.36 -14.23
C VAL A 11 3.32 15.32 -13.22
N LYS A 12 3.78 16.50 -12.76
CA LYS A 12 4.76 16.60 -11.66
C LYS A 12 4.21 16.01 -10.36
N THR A 13 2.96 16.30 -10.04
CA THR A 13 2.28 15.77 -8.85
C THR A 13 2.10 14.27 -8.96
N PHE A 14 1.72 13.74 -10.14
CA PHE A 14 1.62 12.30 -10.37
C PHE A 14 2.96 11.60 -10.15
N SER A 15 4.03 12.11 -10.76
CA SER A 15 5.38 11.56 -10.59
C SER A 15 5.79 11.59 -9.12
N THR A 16 5.59 12.72 -8.43
CA THR A 16 5.94 12.87 -7.01
C THR A 16 5.15 11.89 -6.12
N CYS A 17 3.82 11.86 -6.26
CA CYS A 17 2.94 11.04 -5.44
C CYS A 17 3.16 9.54 -5.68
N SER A 18 3.32 9.12 -6.94
CA SER A 18 3.61 7.72 -7.27
C SER A 18 4.97 7.26 -6.72
N THR A 19 6.00 8.09 -6.77
CA THR A 19 7.30 7.79 -6.13
C THR A 19 7.16 7.68 -4.61
N ILE A 20 6.45 8.61 -3.95
CA ILE A 20 6.21 8.54 -2.49
C ILE A 20 5.47 7.25 -2.12
N LEU A 21 4.43 6.89 -2.88
CA LEU A 21 3.65 5.67 -2.64
C LEU A 21 4.48 4.41 -2.90
N PHE A 22 5.36 4.42 -3.90
CA PHE A 22 6.32 3.35 -4.13
C PHE A 22 7.29 3.19 -2.96
N LEU A 23 7.91 4.29 -2.48
CA LEU A 23 8.81 4.26 -1.33
C LEU A 23 8.08 3.74 -0.08
N LYS A 24 6.85 4.20 0.14
CA LYS A 24 5.99 3.71 1.21
C LYS A 24 5.75 2.21 1.07
N PHE A 25 5.38 1.72 -0.10
CA PHE A 25 5.17 0.29 -0.35
C PHE A 25 6.45 -0.51 -0.08
N PHE A 26 7.59 -0.04 -0.59
CA PHE A 26 8.90 -0.65 -0.38
C PHE A 26 9.23 -0.78 1.12
N ILE A 27 9.05 0.30 1.90
CA ILE A 27 9.24 0.27 3.34
C ILE A 27 8.30 -0.74 4.00
N THR A 28 7.02 -0.77 3.62
CA THR A 28 6.04 -1.68 4.24
C THR A 28 6.32 -3.16 3.94
N VAL A 29 6.77 -3.50 2.73
CA VAL A 29 7.12 -4.89 2.38
C VAL A 29 8.41 -5.32 3.06
N SER A 30 9.39 -4.43 3.22
CA SER A 30 10.60 -4.71 4.01
C SER A 30 10.28 -5.00 5.47
N ILE A 31 9.41 -4.20 6.10
CA ILE A 31 8.98 -4.44 7.49
C ILE A 31 8.21 -5.76 7.59
N GLN A 32 7.25 -6.00 6.69
CA GLN A 32 6.50 -7.27 6.64
C GLN A 32 7.44 -8.46 6.50
N GLY A 33 8.48 -8.35 5.66
CA GLY A 33 9.47 -9.39 5.48
C GLY A 33 10.16 -9.80 6.79
N GLY A 34 10.57 -8.84 7.62
CA GLY A 34 11.13 -9.10 8.94
C GLY A 34 10.13 -9.67 9.94
N LYS A 35 8.86 -9.24 9.89
CA LYS A 35 7.80 -9.82 10.72
C LYS A 35 7.48 -11.27 10.33
N SER A 36 7.60 -11.63 9.05
CA SER A 36 7.43 -13.01 8.60
C SER A 36 8.52 -13.94 9.11
N PHE A 37 9.78 -13.50 9.20
CA PHE A 37 10.85 -14.28 9.84
C PHE A 37 10.55 -14.54 11.32
N ALA A 38 10.15 -13.52 12.07
CA ALA A 38 9.76 -13.66 13.48
C ALA A 38 8.56 -14.60 13.70
N ALA A 39 7.71 -14.76 12.69
CA ALA A 39 6.54 -15.64 12.74
C ALA A 39 6.79 -17.07 12.23
N GLY A 40 8.00 -17.38 11.73
CA GLY A 40 8.29 -18.66 11.08
C GLY A 40 7.55 -18.84 9.75
N ALA A 41 7.06 -17.74 9.16
CA ALA A 41 6.12 -17.74 8.04
C ALA A 41 6.81 -17.77 6.66
N ARG A 42 8.14 -17.83 6.62
CA ARG A 42 8.92 -17.92 5.39
C ARG A 42 9.01 -19.36 4.87
N PRO A 43 9.37 -19.53 3.59
CA PRO A 43 9.72 -20.82 3.04
C PRO A 43 10.88 -21.51 3.79
N PRO A 44 10.95 -22.86 3.78
CA PRO A 44 11.97 -23.61 4.50
C PRO A 44 13.40 -23.39 3.99
N GLU A 45 13.60 -23.00 2.73
CA GLU A 45 14.91 -22.63 2.17
C GLU A 45 15.51 -21.38 2.83
N ASP A 46 14.69 -20.52 3.43
CA ASP A 46 15.14 -19.32 4.14
C ASP A 46 15.75 -19.65 5.52
N ASN A 47 15.71 -20.92 5.98
CA ASN A 47 16.30 -21.32 7.27
C ASN A 47 17.81 -21.08 7.34
N GLY A 48 18.53 -21.12 6.21
CA GLY A 48 19.96 -20.77 6.17
C GLY A 48 20.26 -19.30 6.50
N MET A 49 19.25 -18.43 6.39
CA MET A 49 19.33 -17.01 6.73
C MET A 49 18.63 -16.69 8.06
N ASN A 50 18.16 -17.72 8.79
CA ASN A 50 17.43 -17.53 10.03
C ASN A 50 18.37 -17.08 11.15
N GLN A 51 17.95 -16.07 11.91
CA GLN A 51 18.73 -15.61 13.05
C GLN A 51 18.61 -16.59 14.22
N GLU A 52 19.66 -16.69 15.03
CA GLU A 52 19.66 -17.51 16.23
C GLU A 52 18.51 -17.10 17.17
N GLY A 53 17.73 -18.07 17.64
CA GLY A 53 16.55 -17.84 18.49
C GLY A 53 15.24 -17.54 17.75
N MET A 54 15.24 -17.44 16.42
CA MET A 54 13.99 -17.36 15.63
C MET A 54 13.37 -18.75 15.41
N PRO A 55 12.03 -18.85 15.28
CA PRO A 55 11.38 -20.10 14.94
C PRO A 55 11.84 -20.63 13.57
N PRO A 56 11.80 -21.94 13.33
CA PRO A 56 12.09 -22.50 12.01
C PRO A 56 11.07 -22.00 10.98
N GLN A 57 11.56 -21.68 9.79
CA GLN A 57 10.76 -21.22 8.66
C GLN A 57 10.09 -22.42 7.99
N THR A 58 8.76 -22.44 8.00
CA THR A 58 7.94 -23.60 7.59
C THR A 58 6.62 -23.17 6.96
N TYR A 59 6.56 -21.98 6.35
CA TYR A 59 5.30 -21.31 5.96
C TYR A 59 4.34 -21.04 7.14
N GLY A 60 4.84 -21.11 8.37
CA GLY A 60 4.02 -21.05 9.58
C GLY A 60 3.24 -22.33 9.87
N LEU A 61 3.45 -23.38 9.06
CA LEU A 61 2.96 -24.75 9.26
C LEU A 61 3.93 -25.42 10.23
N LEU A 62 3.62 -25.36 11.52
CA LEU A 62 4.41 -26.06 12.54
C LEU A 62 4.30 -27.57 12.32
N GLU A 63 5.34 -28.32 12.69
CA GLU A 63 5.26 -29.77 12.82
C GLU A 63 4.24 -30.13 13.92
N ASP A 64 3.41 -31.14 13.65
CA ASP A 64 2.35 -31.60 14.53
C ASP A 64 2.89 -31.93 15.93
N GLY A 65 2.36 -31.27 16.97
CA GLY A 65 2.62 -31.61 18.38
C GLY A 65 3.41 -30.61 19.22
N ALA A 66 3.96 -29.53 18.63
CA ALA A 66 4.66 -28.50 19.42
C ALA A 66 3.67 -27.50 20.07
N SER A 67 3.73 -27.34 21.40
CA SER A 67 3.00 -26.27 22.09
C SER A 67 3.48 -24.90 21.61
N VAL A 68 2.63 -24.16 20.89
CA VAL A 68 2.96 -22.83 20.37
C VAL A 68 3.11 -21.85 21.53
N SER A 69 4.31 -21.27 21.69
CA SER A 69 4.54 -20.23 22.68
C SER A 69 3.63 -19.02 22.42
N GLU A 70 3.21 -18.34 23.49
CA GLU A 70 2.35 -17.16 23.37
C GLU A 70 3.05 -16.04 22.56
N SER A 71 4.37 -15.93 22.68
CA SER A 71 5.19 -15.02 21.87
C SER A 71 5.12 -15.33 20.37
N LEU A 72 5.11 -16.61 19.98
CA LEU A 72 5.01 -17.01 18.58
C LEU A 72 3.61 -16.74 18.02
N LYS A 73 2.55 -16.93 18.81
CA LYS A 73 1.18 -16.55 18.40
C LYS A 73 1.07 -15.05 18.15
N GLN A 74 1.65 -14.23 19.03
CA GLN A 74 1.68 -12.78 18.85
C GLN A 74 2.49 -12.38 17.61
N ALA A 75 3.64 -13.00 17.38
CA ALA A 75 4.44 -12.78 16.17
C ALA A 75 3.65 -13.11 14.89
N LYS A 76 2.94 -14.24 14.86
CA LYS A 76 2.04 -14.63 13.75
C LYS A 76 0.91 -13.62 13.54
N ALA A 77 0.29 -13.12 14.62
CA ALA A 77 -0.76 -12.10 14.52
C ALA A 77 -0.23 -10.77 13.95
N ILE A 78 0.98 -10.37 14.35
CA ILE A 78 1.67 -9.18 13.82
C ILE A 78 2.01 -9.37 12.33
N ASP A 79 2.57 -10.52 11.96
CA ASP A 79 2.87 -10.86 10.56
C ASP A 79 1.62 -10.78 9.69
N TYR A 80 0.53 -11.43 10.12
CA TYR A 80 -0.74 -11.39 9.40
C TYR A 80 -1.25 -9.96 9.21
N ARG A 81 -1.13 -9.10 10.23
CA ARG A 81 -1.50 -7.69 10.13
C ARG A 81 -0.69 -6.96 9.07
N TRP A 82 0.62 -7.15 9.04
CA TRP A 82 1.49 -6.51 8.04
C TRP A 82 1.21 -7.03 6.63
N LYS A 83 0.94 -8.33 6.46
CA LYS A 83 0.49 -8.90 5.18
C LYS A 83 -0.79 -8.23 4.69
N ARG A 84 -1.75 -7.96 5.58
CA ARG A 84 -2.98 -7.24 5.20
C ARG A 84 -2.77 -5.77 4.83
N VAL A 85 -1.78 -5.10 5.43
CA VAL A 85 -1.37 -3.74 5.02
C VAL A 85 -0.84 -3.77 3.58
N VAL A 86 0.14 -4.64 3.31
CA VAL A 86 0.76 -4.79 1.99
C VAL A 86 -0.28 -5.20 0.94
N GLN A 87 -1.15 -6.16 1.27
CA GLN A 87 -2.22 -6.59 0.38
C GLN A 87 -3.16 -5.43 0.04
N ASN A 88 -3.59 -4.64 1.03
CA ASN A 88 -4.47 -3.51 0.76
C ASN A 88 -3.80 -2.45 -0.12
N ASP A 89 -2.49 -2.27 0.01
CA ASP A 89 -1.73 -1.39 -0.88
C ASP A 89 -1.71 -1.90 -2.31
N LEU A 90 -1.48 -3.20 -2.51
CA LEU A 90 -1.53 -3.83 -3.83
C LEU A 90 -2.93 -3.78 -4.46
N GLU A 91 -3.99 -3.83 -3.66
CA GLU A 91 -5.38 -3.74 -4.13
C GLU A 91 -5.79 -2.30 -4.51
N THR A 92 -5.17 -1.28 -3.93
CA THR A 92 -5.66 0.11 -4.04
C THR A 92 -4.71 1.06 -4.79
N ILE A 93 -3.39 0.97 -4.56
CA ILE A 93 -2.41 1.92 -5.11
C ILE A 93 -2.24 1.73 -6.62
N PRO A 94 -1.97 0.52 -7.17
CA PRO A 94 -1.78 0.36 -8.61
C PRO A 94 -2.99 0.82 -9.42
N LEU A 95 -4.19 0.38 -9.03
CA LEU A 95 -5.42 0.78 -9.72
C LEU A 95 -5.69 2.28 -9.56
N GLY A 96 -5.48 2.85 -8.37
CA GLY A 96 -5.62 4.29 -8.14
C GLY A 96 -4.69 5.12 -9.02
N LEU A 97 -3.40 4.74 -9.11
CA LEU A 97 -2.42 5.40 -9.98
C LEU A 97 -2.80 5.30 -11.46
N LEU A 98 -3.33 4.16 -11.92
CA LEU A 98 -3.81 4.01 -13.29
C LEU A 98 -4.97 4.97 -13.61
N VAL A 99 -5.90 5.15 -12.68
CA VAL A 99 -7.01 6.11 -12.85
C VAL A 99 -6.50 7.55 -12.84
N PHE A 100 -5.59 7.90 -11.92
CA PHE A 100 -4.99 9.23 -11.87
C PHE A 100 -4.27 9.59 -13.17
N ILE A 101 -3.38 8.70 -13.66
CA ILE A 101 -2.66 9.00 -14.91
C ILE A 101 -3.60 9.04 -16.11
N GLY A 102 -4.65 8.22 -16.15
CA GLY A 102 -5.68 8.28 -17.18
C GLY A 102 -6.37 9.66 -17.22
N SER A 103 -6.76 10.18 -16.06
CA SER A 103 -7.32 11.53 -15.93
C SER A 103 -6.36 12.62 -16.42
N VAL A 104 -5.07 12.51 -16.05
CA VAL A 104 -4.04 13.46 -16.46
C VAL A 104 -3.78 13.42 -17.96
N VAL A 105 -3.70 12.24 -18.57
CA VAL A 105 -3.42 12.06 -20.01
C VAL A 105 -4.54 12.59 -20.89
N VAL A 106 -5.80 12.45 -20.45
CA VAL A 106 -6.97 12.98 -21.16
C VAL A 106 -7.11 14.51 -20.99
N GLY A 107 -6.29 15.13 -20.15
CA GLY A 107 -6.33 16.58 -19.92
C GLY A 107 -7.38 17.00 -18.89
N GLY A 108 -7.72 16.12 -17.93
CA GLY A 108 -8.59 16.46 -16.81
C GLY A 108 -8.08 17.67 -16.02
N GLN A 109 -9.00 18.41 -15.40
CA GLN A 109 -8.68 19.66 -14.70
C GLN A 109 -7.49 19.50 -13.74
N GLU A 110 -6.46 20.31 -13.98
CA GLU A 110 -5.13 20.15 -13.38
C GLU A 110 -5.13 20.30 -11.86
N GLU A 111 -5.72 21.38 -11.34
CA GLU A 111 -5.78 21.65 -9.90
C GLU A 111 -6.51 20.54 -9.13
N THR A 112 -7.63 20.07 -9.66
CA THR A 112 -8.41 18.97 -9.10
C THR A 112 -7.58 17.70 -9.02
N ASN A 113 -6.87 17.34 -10.09
CA ASN A 113 -5.99 16.17 -10.09
C ASN A 113 -4.85 16.31 -9.08
N CYS A 114 -4.22 17.49 -8.96
CA CYS A 114 -3.18 17.75 -7.97
C CYS A 114 -3.67 17.54 -6.54
N VAL A 115 -4.82 18.12 -6.18
CA VAL A 115 -5.40 17.99 -4.83
C VAL A 115 -5.76 16.53 -4.54
N LEU A 116 -6.44 15.85 -5.47
CA LEU A 116 -6.88 14.48 -5.26
C LEU A 116 -5.72 13.50 -5.11
N MET A 117 -4.63 13.66 -5.89
CA MET A 117 -3.42 12.84 -5.73
C MET A 117 -2.71 13.09 -4.41
N GLY A 118 -2.63 14.36 -3.98
CA GLY A 118 -2.05 14.73 -2.68
C GLY A 118 -2.83 14.13 -1.51
N VAL A 119 -4.16 14.30 -1.51
CA VAL A 119 -5.04 13.76 -0.46
C VAL A 119 -5.02 12.23 -0.47
N PHE A 120 -5.06 11.59 -1.64
CA PHE A 120 -4.92 10.14 -1.77
C PHE A 120 -3.62 9.66 -1.14
N THR A 121 -2.48 10.29 -1.48
CA THR A 121 -1.16 9.91 -0.96
C THR A 121 -1.10 10.03 0.57
N ALA A 122 -1.57 11.15 1.12
CA ALA A 122 -1.65 11.35 2.57
C ALA A 122 -2.57 10.31 3.24
N ALA A 123 -3.74 10.02 2.64
CA ALA A 123 -4.68 9.03 3.15
C ALA A 123 -4.07 7.62 3.15
N ARG A 124 -3.32 7.22 2.12
CA ARG A 124 -2.64 5.91 2.05
C ARG A 124 -1.55 5.76 3.11
N ILE A 125 -0.78 6.81 3.38
CA ILE A 125 0.24 6.83 4.43
C ILE A 125 -0.43 6.72 5.81
N ALA A 126 -1.42 7.59 6.08
CA ALA A 126 -2.16 7.60 7.34
C ALA A 126 -2.92 6.27 7.57
N HIS A 127 -3.45 5.66 6.51
CA HIS A 127 -4.13 4.36 6.57
C HIS A 127 -3.19 3.28 7.12
N THR A 128 -1.96 3.21 6.64
CA THR A 128 -0.96 2.27 7.17
C THR A 128 -0.68 2.50 8.64
N PHE A 129 -0.50 3.75 9.08
CA PHE A 129 -0.33 4.07 10.49
C PHE A 129 -1.54 3.66 11.34
N ALA A 130 -2.76 3.94 10.88
CA ALA A 130 -3.97 3.51 11.58
C ALA A 130 -4.09 1.98 11.63
N TYR A 131 -3.69 1.28 10.58
CA TYR A 131 -3.74 -0.18 10.49
C TYR A 131 -2.80 -0.84 11.50
N VAL A 132 -1.53 -0.45 11.52
CA VAL A 132 -0.52 -1.07 12.40
C VAL A 132 -0.77 -0.76 13.87
N ASN A 133 -1.31 0.44 14.16
CA ASN A 133 -1.70 0.86 15.51
C ASN A 133 -3.12 0.43 15.93
N GLN A 134 -3.79 -0.39 15.12
CA GLN A 134 -5.12 -0.93 15.45
C GLN A 134 -6.20 0.15 15.71
N LYS A 135 -6.08 1.32 15.06
CA LYS A 135 -6.98 2.46 15.28
C LYS A 135 -8.23 2.35 14.40
N GLN A 136 -9.31 1.83 14.98
CA GLN A 136 -10.67 1.99 14.46
C GLN A 136 -11.29 3.31 14.96
N PRO A 137 -12.19 3.97 14.23
CA PRO A 137 -12.65 3.69 12.85
C PRO A 137 -11.73 4.30 11.76
N HIS A 138 -10.66 4.99 12.17
CA HIS A 138 -9.74 5.75 11.32
C HIS A 138 -9.24 4.96 10.11
N ARG A 139 -8.92 3.67 10.28
CA ARG A 139 -8.54 2.78 9.18
C ARG A 139 -9.61 2.75 8.07
N ALA A 140 -10.87 2.52 8.42
CA ALA A 140 -11.94 2.44 7.42
C ALA A 140 -12.19 3.79 6.74
N LEU A 141 -12.17 4.88 7.51
CA LEU A 141 -12.39 6.23 6.99
C LEU A 141 -11.28 6.65 6.01
N LEU A 142 -10.02 6.39 6.33
CA LEU A 142 -8.87 6.73 5.47
C LEU A 142 -8.84 5.87 4.21
N TRP A 143 -9.23 4.60 4.31
CA TRP A 143 -9.41 3.74 3.13
C TRP A 143 -10.50 4.31 2.22
N PHE A 144 -11.67 4.65 2.79
CA PHE A 144 -12.80 5.19 2.03
C PHE A 144 -12.48 6.53 1.36
N LEU A 145 -11.83 7.44 2.09
CA LEU A 145 -11.35 8.71 1.54
C LEU A 145 -10.45 8.50 0.32
N GLY A 146 -9.51 7.55 0.41
CA GLY A 146 -8.65 7.20 -0.73
C GLY A 146 -9.44 6.76 -1.96
N GLN A 147 -10.47 5.93 -1.77
CA GLN A 147 -11.32 5.48 -2.88
C GLN A 147 -12.13 6.62 -3.50
N LEU A 148 -12.62 7.56 -2.67
CA LEU A 148 -13.31 8.77 -3.17
C LEU A 148 -12.38 9.62 -4.03
N CYS A 149 -11.11 9.78 -3.66
CA CYS A 149 -10.15 10.53 -4.45
C CYS A 149 -9.94 9.91 -5.85
N VAL A 150 -9.82 8.58 -5.91
CA VAL A 150 -9.67 7.85 -7.16
C VAL A 150 -10.91 8.01 -8.04
N LEU A 151 -12.11 7.82 -7.46
CA LEU A 151 -13.37 7.99 -8.18
C LEU A 151 -13.53 9.41 -8.72
N ALA A 152 -13.26 10.42 -7.90
CA ALA A 152 -13.34 11.83 -8.28
C ALA A 152 -12.37 12.17 -9.42
N SER A 153 -11.14 11.62 -9.42
CA SER A 153 -10.18 11.86 -10.50
C SER A 153 -10.60 11.17 -11.80
N GLY A 154 -11.16 9.96 -11.72
CA GLY A 154 -11.75 9.27 -12.87
C GLY A 154 -12.89 10.08 -13.49
N LEU A 155 -13.80 10.62 -12.66
CA LEU A 155 -14.87 11.50 -13.12
C LEU A 155 -14.34 12.81 -13.72
N ASN A 156 -13.30 13.41 -13.12
CA ASN A 156 -12.63 14.61 -13.65
C ASN A 156 -12.10 14.37 -15.07
N GLY A 157 -11.46 13.22 -15.31
CA GLY A 157 -10.98 12.83 -16.63
C GLY A 157 -12.12 12.54 -17.61
N PHE A 158 -13.14 11.81 -17.16
CA PHE A 158 -14.29 11.44 -17.99
C PHE A 158 -15.09 12.65 -18.47
N ILE A 159 -15.39 13.61 -17.58
CA ILE A 159 -16.13 14.84 -17.92
C ILE A 159 -15.34 15.68 -18.93
N SER A 160 -14.02 15.74 -18.79
CA SER A 160 -13.15 16.52 -19.68
C SER A 160 -13.08 15.97 -21.11
N PHE A 161 -13.46 14.70 -21.33
CA PHE A 161 -13.62 14.13 -22.67
C PHE A 161 -14.97 14.47 -23.31
N LEU A 162 -16.01 14.72 -22.51
CA LEU A 162 -17.38 14.93 -22.99
C LEU A 162 -17.68 16.38 -23.39
N ILE A 163 -16.84 17.32 -23.00
CA ILE A 163 -16.99 18.77 -23.23
C ILE A 163 -15.86 19.24 -24.14
#